data_AF-A0A963ID42-F1
#
_entry.id   AF-A0A963ID42-F1
#
_cell.length_a   1.000
_cell.length_b   1.000
_cell.length_c   1.000
_cell.angle_alpha   90.00
_cell.angle_beta   90.00
_cell.angle_gamma   90.00
#
_symmetry.space_group_name_H-M   'P 1'
#
loop_
_entity.id
_entity.type
_entity.pdbx_description
1 polymer ?
#
loop_
_entity_poly.entity_id
_entity_poly.type
_entity_poly.pdbx_seq_one_letter_code
_entity_poly.pdbx_strand_id
1 'polypeptide(L)'
;MLRRYTMIAALAACGATSAMASGDHGTAEEAKAMLEKVVAAVQTDEAAALSAFTKGEDGFKDRDLYPYCGGADGNFTAHPSLVGKSLKDLKDKAGKPLGEEIYATAKEGEIGEVAYMWPRPGATEPVGKVVYVTKIGDQVCAVGYYK
;
A
#
# COMPACT_ATOMS: atom_id res chain seq x y z
N MET A 1 -10.78 62.43 27.65
CA MET A 1 -10.03 61.16 27.48
C MET A 1 -11.04 60.02 27.52
N LEU A 2 -11.56 59.61 26.35
CA LEU A 2 -12.65 58.64 26.23
C LEU A 2 -12.08 57.33 25.66
N ARG A 3 -12.04 56.29 26.48
CA ARG A 3 -11.39 55.01 26.20
C ARG A 3 -12.38 54.10 25.47
N ARG A 4 -12.23 54.04 24.15
CA ARG A 4 -12.97 53.13 23.25
C ARG A 4 -12.48 51.70 23.51
N TYR A 5 -13.38 50.81 23.94
CA TYR A 5 -13.14 49.36 23.92
C TYR A 5 -13.76 48.80 22.63
N THR A 6 -12.89 48.44 21.69
CA THR A 6 -13.24 47.75 20.45
C THR A 6 -13.53 46.29 20.76
N MET A 7 -14.72 45.81 20.41
CA MET A 7 -15.08 44.39 20.45
C MET A 7 -14.16 43.58 19.53
N ILE A 8 -13.66 42.45 20.04
CA ILE A 8 -12.87 41.47 19.29
C ILE A 8 -13.85 40.62 18.46
N ALA A 9 -13.67 40.64 17.14
CA ALA A 9 -14.36 39.77 16.20
C ALA A 9 -13.77 38.35 16.28
N ALA A 10 -14.62 37.35 16.55
CA ALA A 10 -14.26 35.94 16.46
C ALA A 10 -14.29 35.49 14.99
N LEU A 11 -13.12 35.23 14.41
CA LEU A 11 -12.97 34.68 13.07
C LEU A 11 -13.14 33.15 13.16
N ALA A 12 -14.32 32.65 12.79
CA ALA A 12 -14.54 31.23 12.61
C ALA A 12 -13.88 30.77 11.30
N ALA A 13 -12.68 30.21 11.40
CA ALA A 13 -12.02 29.55 10.27
C ALA A 13 -12.70 28.19 10.03
N CYS A 14 -13.67 28.15 9.10
CA CYS A 14 -14.11 26.90 8.50
C CYS A 14 -12.93 26.29 7.73
N GLY A 15 -12.27 25.30 8.34
CA GLY A 15 -11.34 24.44 7.63
C GLY A 15 -12.11 23.64 6.58
N ALA A 16 -11.83 23.89 5.30
CA ALA A 16 -12.30 23.07 4.21
C ALA A 16 -11.62 21.69 4.35
N THR A 17 -12.34 20.72 4.88
CA THR A 17 -11.97 19.32 4.69
C THR A 17 -12.29 18.98 3.24
N SER A 18 -11.24 18.90 2.42
CA SER A 18 -11.34 18.34 1.09
C SER A 18 -11.80 16.89 1.22
N ALA A 19 -13.10 16.65 1.06
CA ALA A 19 -13.63 15.31 0.84
C ALA A 19 -13.00 14.83 -0.48
N MET A 20 -11.99 13.97 -0.39
CA MET A 20 -11.47 13.27 -1.55
C MET A 20 -12.62 12.46 -2.13
N ALA A 21 -13.09 12.85 -3.31
CA ALA A 21 -14.10 12.08 -4.03
C ALA A 21 -13.52 10.67 -4.25
N SER A 22 -14.19 9.65 -3.71
CA SER A 22 -13.74 8.27 -3.84
C SER A 22 -13.96 7.84 -5.30
N GLY A 23 -12.89 7.73 -6.07
CA GLY A 23 -12.94 7.20 -7.44
C GLY A 23 -13.17 5.69 -7.44
N ASP A 24 -13.41 5.10 -8.61
CA ASP A 24 -13.63 3.65 -8.74
C ASP A 24 -12.41 2.80 -8.36
N HIS A 25 -11.21 3.40 -8.31
CA HIS A 25 -9.92 2.75 -8.09
C HIS A 25 -9.03 3.54 -7.14
N GLY A 26 -8.12 2.84 -6.47
CA GLY A 26 -7.14 3.44 -5.57
C GLY A 26 -6.10 4.30 -6.28
N THR A 27 -5.61 5.34 -5.61
CA THR A 27 -4.56 6.23 -6.11
C THR A 27 -3.16 5.84 -5.63
N ALA A 28 -2.15 6.50 -6.20
CA ALA A 28 -0.76 6.36 -5.77
C ALA A 28 -0.57 6.78 -4.30
N GLU A 29 -1.19 7.88 -3.89
CA GLU A 29 -1.13 8.41 -2.53
C GLU A 29 -1.78 7.45 -1.53
N GLU A 30 -2.94 6.87 -1.89
CA GLU A 30 -3.63 5.90 -1.05
C GLU A 30 -2.84 4.58 -0.92
N ALA A 31 -2.21 4.11 -2.01
CA ALA A 31 -1.34 2.94 -1.97
C ALA A 31 -0.12 3.16 -1.05
N LYS A 32 0.53 4.32 -1.15
CA LYS A 32 1.66 4.67 -0.29
C LYS A 32 1.25 4.80 1.18
N ALA A 33 0.13 5.47 1.45
CA ALA A 33 -0.40 5.58 2.81
C ALA A 33 -0.79 4.22 3.40
N MET A 34 -1.30 3.29 2.60
CA MET A 34 -1.55 1.92 3.04
C MET A 34 -0.23 1.17 3.31
N LEU A 35 0.83 1.36 2.51
CA LEU A 35 2.13 0.76 2.80
C LEU A 35 2.71 1.25 4.13
N GLU A 36 2.56 2.53 4.45
CA GLU A 36 2.99 3.08 5.76
C GLU A 36 2.23 2.42 6.92
N LYS A 37 0.92 2.16 6.76
CA LYS A 37 0.13 1.39 7.74
C LYS A 37 0.59 -0.07 7.84
N VAL A 38 0.97 -0.69 6.73
CA VAL A 38 1.52 -2.05 6.68
C VAL A 38 2.81 -2.12 7.50
N VAL A 39 3.72 -1.16 7.32
CA VAL A 39 4.96 -1.06 8.12
C VAL A 39 4.64 -1.04 9.61
N ALA A 40 3.75 -0.15 10.03
CA ALA A 40 3.38 -0.02 11.44
C ALA A 40 2.73 -1.30 12.01
N ALA A 41 1.86 -1.94 11.22
CA ALA A 41 1.19 -3.17 11.64
C ALA A 41 2.17 -4.33 11.79
N VAL A 42 3.07 -4.54 10.83
CA VAL A 42 4.09 -5.61 10.89
C VAL A 42 5.04 -5.39 12.06
N GLN A 43 5.46 -4.14 12.33
CA GLN A 43 6.30 -3.82 13.48
C GLN A 43 5.61 -4.02 14.84
N THR A 44 4.27 -3.98 14.87
CA THR A 44 3.49 -4.17 16.10
C THR A 44 3.23 -5.65 16.38
N ASP A 45 2.72 -6.37 15.38
CA ASP A 45 2.46 -7.82 15.44
C ASP A 45 2.48 -8.38 14.02
N GLU A 46 3.62 -8.92 13.61
CA GLU A 46 3.83 -9.46 12.27
C GLU A 46 2.82 -10.56 11.92
N ALA A 47 2.57 -11.51 12.83
CA ALA A 47 1.70 -12.64 12.54
C ALA A 47 0.24 -12.21 12.35
N ALA A 48 -0.25 -11.32 13.21
CA ALA A 48 -1.59 -10.75 13.07
C ALA A 48 -1.71 -9.91 11.79
N ALA A 49 -0.71 -9.08 11.49
CA ALA A 49 -0.68 -8.23 10.31
C ALA A 49 -0.73 -9.06 9.01
N LEU A 50 0.13 -10.08 8.86
CA LEU A 50 0.16 -10.94 7.68
C LEU A 50 -1.18 -11.69 7.46
N SER A 51 -1.83 -12.11 8.55
CA SER A 51 -3.17 -12.70 8.50
C SER A 51 -4.21 -11.67 8.02
N ALA A 52 -4.21 -10.45 8.58
CA ALA A 52 -5.14 -9.39 8.19
C ALA A 52 -4.97 -8.99 6.71
N PHE A 53 -3.74 -8.89 6.22
CA PHE A 53 -3.42 -8.61 4.82
C PHE A 53 -3.97 -9.68 3.88
N THR A 54 -3.80 -10.95 4.26
CA THR A 54 -4.29 -12.09 3.48
C THR A 54 -5.82 -12.09 3.38
N LYS A 55 -6.51 -11.72 4.46
CA LYS A 55 -7.98 -11.68 4.50
C LYS A 55 -8.57 -10.37 3.96
N GLY A 56 -7.76 -9.32 3.86
CA GLY A 56 -8.23 -7.96 3.56
C GLY A 56 -9.04 -7.35 4.70
N GLU A 57 -8.69 -7.68 5.95
CA GLU A 57 -9.33 -7.19 7.18
C GLU A 57 -8.60 -5.93 7.70
N ASP A 58 -9.12 -5.31 8.77
CA ASP A 58 -8.50 -4.18 9.49
C ASP A 58 -8.14 -2.96 8.61
N GLY A 59 -8.87 -2.78 7.50
CA GLY A 59 -8.63 -1.69 6.55
C GLY A 59 -7.49 -1.94 5.56
N PHE A 60 -6.98 -3.17 5.46
CA PHE A 60 -5.98 -3.59 4.47
C PHE A 60 -6.60 -4.04 3.14
N LYS A 61 -7.80 -3.56 2.85
CA LYS A 61 -8.44 -3.66 1.55
C LYS A 61 -9.33 -2.46 1.32
N ASP A 62 -9.07 -1.73 0.24
CA ASP A 62 -9.90 -0.64 -0.25
C ASP A 62 -9.95 -0.71 -1.78
N ARG A 63 -11.15 -0.96 -2.33
CA ARG A 63 -11.35 -1.18 -3.78
C ARG A 63 -10.35 -2.21 -4.33
N ASP A 64 -9.35 -1.76 -5.07
CA ASP A 64 -8.28 -2.56 -5.67
C ASP A 64 -6.92 -2.46 -4.96
N LEU A 65 -6.81 -1.67 -3.89
CA LEU A 65 -5.65 -1.59 -3.01
C LEU A 65 -5.68 -2.73 -2.00
N TYR A 66 -4.56 -3.45 -1.92
CA TYR A 66 -4.30 -4.48 -0.93
C TYR A 66 -2.77 -4.66 -0.78
N PRO A 67 -2.30 -4.97 0.43
CA PRO A 67 -0.91 -5.37 0.64
C PRO A 67 -0.66 -6.81 0.24
N TYR A 68 0.59 -7.09 -0.12
CA TYR A 68 1.15 -8.43 -0.12
C TYR A 68 2.56 -8.40 0.45
N CYS A 69 2.99 -9.50 1.02
CA CYS A 69 4.33 -9.66 1.58
C CYS A 69 4.94 -11.00 1.17
N GLY A 70 6.28 -11.04 1.13
CA GLY A 70 7.05 -12.26 1.01
C GLY A 70 8.18 -12.33 2.03
N GLY A 71 8.49 -13.53 2.49
CA GLY A 71 9.52 -13.77 3.50
C GLY A 71 10.94 -13.80 2.93
N ALA A 72 11.93 -14.02 3.79
CA ALA A 72 13.33 -14.15 3.39
C ALA A 72 13.60 -15.30 2.40
N ASP A 73 12.73 -16.32 2.38
CA ASP A 73 12.78 -17.46 1.45
C ASP A 73 12.26 -17.13 0.04
N GLY A 74 11.69 -15.94 -0.17
CA GLY A 74 11.13 -15.53 -1.45
C GLY A 74 9.67 -15.92 -1.65
N ASN A 75 9.02 -16.61 -0.70
CA ASN A 75 7.64 -17.04 -0.83
C ASN A 75 6.67 -16.01 -0.26
N PHE A 76 5.48 -15.93 -0.83
CA PHE A 76 4.40 -15.12 -0.29
C PHE A 76 4.05 -15.56 1.14
N THR A 77 4.16 -14.63 2.08
CA THR A 77 3.72 -14.75 3.47
C THR A 77 2.34 -14.13 3.67
N ALA A 78 1.98 -13.15 2.84
CA ALA A 78 0.64 -12.59 2.77
C ALA A 78 0.24 -12.28 1.32
N HIS A 79 -0.88 -12.84 0.88
CA HIS A 79 -1.55 -12.49 -0.38
C HIS A 79 -2.96 -13.13 -0.36
N PRO A 80 -4.01 -12.53 -0.94
CA PRO A 80 -5.35 -13.11 -0.93
C PRO A 80 -5.46 -14.55 -1.47
N SER A 81 -4.54 -14.95 -2.35
CA SER A 81 -4.59 -16.26 -3.04
C SER A 81 -3.24 -16.93 -3.32
N LEU A 82 -2.11 -16.32 -2.94
CA LEU A 82 -0.77 -16.78 -3.37
C LEU A 82 0.15 -17.19 -2.23
N VAL A 83 -0.31 -17.19 -0.97
CA VAL A 83 0.50 -17.62 0.18
C VAL A 83 1.16 -18.98 -0.07
N GLY A 84 2.46 -19.07 0.21
CA GLY A 84 3.29 -20.26 0.00
C GLY A 84 3.77 -20.47 -1.44
N LYS A 85 3.37 -19.64 -2.41
CA LYS A 85 3.98 -19.62 -3.75
C LYS A 85 5.21 -18.71 -3.76
N SER A 86 6.12 -18.94 -4.70
CA SER A 86 7.29 -18.08 -4.90
C SER A 86 6.86 -16.72 -5.44
N LEU A 87 7.05 -15.68 -4.63
CA LEU A 87 6.97 -14.28 -5.08
C LEU A 87 8.23 -13.94 -5.87
N LYS A 88 9.41 -14.38 -5.41
CA LYS A 88 10.70 -14.04 -6.01
C LYS A 88 10.84 -14.53 -7.45
N ASP A 89 10.31 -15.71 -7.77
CA ASP A 89 10.38 -16.28 -9.13
C ASP A 89 9.25 -15.79 -10.05
N LEU A 90 8.40 -14.89 -9.56
CA LEU A 90 7.23 -14.43 -10.29
C LEU A 90 7.61 -13.57 -11.49
N LYS A 91 6.98 -13.85 -12.62
CA LYS A 91 7.09 -13.06 -13.85
C LYS A 91 5.73 -12.52 -14.25
N ASP A 92 5.69 -11.33 -14.85
CA ASP A 92 4.45 -10.82 -15.43
C ASP A 92 4.14 -11.49 -16.78
N LYS A 93 2.99 -11.15 -17.38
CA LYS A 93 2.55 -11.69 -18.68
C LYS A 93 3.53 -11.37 -19.83
N ALA A 94 4.36 -10.34 -19.69
CA ALA A 94 5.39 -9.98 -20.67
C ALA A 94 6.75 -10.66 -20.41
N GLY A 95 6.85 -11.49 -19.37
CA GLY A 95 8.07 -12.21 -18.98
C GLY A 95 9.03 -11.41 -18.11
N LYS A 96 8.62 -10.22 -17.63
CA LYS A 96 9.43 -9.39 -16.73
C LYS A 96 9.59 -10.09 -15.38
N PRO A 97 10.81 -10.23 -14.82
CA PRO A 97 11.07 -10.88 -13.52
C PRO A 97 10.66 -9.97 -12.34
N LEU A 98 9.35 -9.72 -12.22
CA LEU A 98 8.80 -8.77 -11.25
C LEU A 98 9.18 -9.12 -9.80
N GLY A 99 9.27 -10.41 -9.47
CA GLY A 99 9.65 -10.88 -8.14
C GLY A 99 11.07 -10.51 -7.76
N GLU A 100 12.02 -10.76 -8.66
CA GLU A 100 13.42 -10.40 -8.47
C GLU A 100 13.59 -8.89 -8.31
N GLU A 101 12.90 -8.09 -9.12
CA GLU A 101 12.93 -6.62 -9.03
C GLU A 101 12.34 -6.09 -7.72
N ILE A 102 11.27 -6.70 -7.21
CA ILE A 102 10.68 -6.38 -5.91
C ILE A 102 11.73 -6.61 -4.81
N TYR A 103 12.39 -7.77 -4.77
CA TYR A 103 13.39 -8.07 -3.75
C TYR A 103 14.67 -7.23 -3.90
N ALA A 104 15.07 -6.88 -5.12
CA ALA A 104 16.23 -6.01 -5.36
C ALA A 104 15.97 -4.55 -4.97
N THR A 105 14.72 -4.09 -5.12
CA THR A 105 14.30 -2.73 -4.79
C THR A 105 14.04 -2.55 -3.30
N ALA A 106 13.54 -3.59 -2.62
CA ALA A 106 13.17 -3.53 -1.22
C ALA A 106 14.37 -3.27 -0.31
N LYS A 107 14.29 -2.17 0.46
CA LYS A 107 15.29 -1.80 1.47
C LYS A 107 14.58 -1.36 2.74
N GLU A 108 15.23 -1.62 3.87
CA GLU A 108 14.70 -1.23 5.17
C GLU A 108 14.81 0.29 5.35
N GLY A 109 13.72 0.91 5.81
CA GLY A 109 13.66 2.37 5.99
C GLY A 109 13.50 3.18 4.69
N GLU A 110 13.47 2.54 3.53
CA GLU A 110 13.24 3.19 2.23
C GLU A 110 11.99 2.61 1.54
N ILE A 111 11.25 3.46 0.83
CA ILE A 111 10.18 3.03 -0.07
C ILE A 111 10.71 3.13 -1.50
N GLY A 112 10.80 1.99 -2.17
CA GLY A 112 11.07 1.92 -3.60
C GLY A 112 9.81 1.70 -4.43
N GLU A 113 9.95 1.77 -5.75
CA GLU A 113 8.85 1.58 -6.70
C GLU A 113 9.19 0.53 -7.74
N VAL A 114 8.23 -0.34 -8.07
CA VAL A 114 8.34 -1.31 -9.16
C VAL A 114 7.07 -1.27 -10.00
N ALA A 115 7.21 -1.20 -11.33
CA ALA A 115 6.08 -1.21 -12.26
C ALA A 115 6.05 -2.53 -13.04
N TYR A 116 4.88 -3.15 -13.19
CA TYR A 116 4.69 -4.40 -13.92
C TYR A 116 3.25 -4.57 -14.41
N MET A 117 2.99 -5.58 -15.24
CA MET A 117 1.63 -5.88 -15.71
C MET A 117 0.94 -6.87 -14.78
N TRP A 118 -0.23 -6.51 -14.24
CA TRP A 118 -0.99 -7.39 -13.35
C TRP A 118 -2.50 -7.19 -13.51
N PRO A 119 -3.33 -8.26 -13.47
CA PRO A 119 -4.76 -8.09 -13.52
C PRO A 119 -5.29 -7.43 -12.24
N ARG A 120 -6.32 -6.59 -12.40
CA ARG A 120 -7.11 -6.09 -11.26
C ARG A 120 -7.81 -7.26 -10.55
N PRO A 121 -8.16 -7.13 -9.26
CA PRO A 121 -8.96 -8.13 -8.58
C PRO A 121 -10.25 -8.45 -9.34
N GLY A 122 -10.51 -9.73 -9.60
CA GLY A 122 -11.70 -10.18 -10.35
C GLY A 122 -11.60 -10.06 -11.88
N ALA A 123 -10.49 -9.55 -12.43
CA ALA A 123 -10.24 -9.49 -13.87
C ALA A 123 -9.14 -10.48 -14.29
N THR A 124 -9.06 -10.77 -15.58
CA THR A 124 -8.01 -11.64 -16.16
C THR A 124 -7.03 -10.90 -17.05
N GLU A 125 -7.44 -9.78 -17.66
CA GLU A 125 -6.55 -9.00 -18.52
C GLU A 125 -5.63 -8.13 -17.66
N PRO A 126 -4.29 -8.26 -17.80
CA PRO A 126 -3.36 -7.43 -17.05
C PRO A 126 -3.39 -5.98 -17.52
N VAL A 127 -3.30 -5.09 -16.55
CA VAL A 127 -3.09 -3.66 -16.77
C VAL A 127 -1.80 -3.22 -16.09
N GLY A 128 -1.35 -2.00 -16.36
CA GLY A 128 -0.18 -1.46 -15.69
C GLY A 128 -0.44 -1.30 -14.20
N LYS A 129 0.44 -1.85 -13.36
CA LYS A 129 0.43 -1.66 -11.90
C LYS A 129 1.76 -1.06 -11.48
N VAL A 130 1.72 -0.13 -10.53
CA VAL A 130 2.91 0.37 -9.84
C VAL A 130 2.75 0.02 -8.37
N VAL A 131 3.77 -0.60 -7.79
CA VAL A 131 3.81 -0.90 -6.36
C VAL A 131 4.87 -0.07 -5.68
N TYR A 132 4.53 0.40 -4.49
CA TYR A 132 5.49 0.81 -3.49
C TYR A 132 5.94 -0.42 -2.72
N VAL A 133 7.24 -0.57 -2.48
CA VAL A 133 7.83 -1.71 -1.79
C VAL A 133 8.82 -1.25 -0.73
N THR A 134 8.85 -1.95 0.40
CA THR A 134 9.85 -1.76 1.46
C THR A 134 10.18 -3.08 2.14
N LYS A 135 11.29 -3.14 2.88
CA LYS A 135 11.66 -4.27 3.72
C LYS A 135 11.39 -3.94 5.19
N ILE A 136 10.77 -4.88 5.92
CA ILE A 136 10.43 -4.77 7.35
C ILE A 136 10.88 -6.06 8.03
N GLY A 137 12.01 -6.06 8.73
CA GLY A 137 12.60 -7.31 9.24
C GLY A 137 12.86 -8.31 8.10
N ASP A 138 12.30 -9.51 8.21
CA ASP A 138 12.41 -10.56 7.16
C ASP A 138 11.34 -10.47 6.07
N GLN A 139 10.39 -9.53 6.17
CA GLN A 139 9.32 -9.33 5.21
C GLN A 139 9.70 -8.30 4.15
N VAL A 140 9.44 -8.62 2.88
CA VAL A 140 9.36 -7.66 1.79
C VAL A 140 7.88 -7.44 1.50
N CYS A 141 7.37 -6.25 1.81
CA CYS A 141 5.96 -5.92 1.67
C CYS A 141 5.74 -4.82 0.64
N ALA A 142 4.63 -4.91 -0.08
CA ALA A 142 4.28 -3.96 -1.12
C ALA A 142 2.77 -3.69 -1.19
N VAL A 143 2.42 -2.48 -1.62
CA VAL A 143 1.07 -2.05 -1.95
C VAL A 143 1.15 -1.29 -3.27
N GLY A 144 0.18 -1.47 -4.17
CA GLY A 144 0.20 -0.75 -5.43
C GLY A 144 -1.16 -0.35 -5.94
N TYR A 145 -1.10 0.58 -6.88
CA TYR A 145 -2.23 1.14 -7.61
C TYR A 145 -2.10 0.76 -9.08
N TYR A 146 -3.24 0.68 -9.77
CA TYR A 146 -3.30 0.35 -11.19
C TYR A 146 -3.47 1.62 -12.01
N LYS A 147 -2.85 1.63 -13.19
CA LYS A 147 -2.99 2.68 -14.20
C LYS A 147 -4.25 2.46 -15.06
#